data_AF-A4GI80-F1
#
_entry.id   AF-A4GI80-F1
#
_cell.length_a   1.000
_cell.length_b   1.000
_cell.length_c   1.000
_cell.angle_alpha   90.00
_cell.angle_beta   90.00
_cell.angle_gamma   90.00
#
_symmetry.space_group_name_H-M   'P 1'
#
loop_
_entity.id
_entity.type
_entity.pdbx_description
1 polymer ?
#
loop_
_entity_poly.entity_id
_entity_poly.type
_entity_poly.pdbx_seq_one_letter_code
_entity_poly.pdbx_strand_id
1 'polypeptide(L)' 'MDTYLIIDPDECIDCGACVPECPVEAIFADTDVPDEEEEWIDKNETESADAPIAEGDSPVLGS' A
#
# COMPACT_ATOMS: atom_id res chain seq x y z
N MET A 1 2.56 -13.97 -12.80
CA MET A 1 2.46 -12.51 -12.72
C MET A 1 1.98 -12.25 -11.31
N ASP A 2 2.85 -11.71 -10.48
CA ASP A 2 2.58 -11.51 -9.06
C ASP A 2 1.47 -10.47 -8.88
N THR A 3 0.60 -10.68 -7.90
CA THR A 3 -0.51 -9.78 -7.55
C THR A 3 -0.11 -9.04 -6.29
N TYR A 4 -0.13 -7.71 -6.34
CA TYR A 4 0.20 -6.83 -5.22
C TYR A 4 -0.81 -5.69 -5.13
N LEU A 5 -0.81 -5.00 -3.99
CA LEU A 5 -1.59 -3.79 -3.74
C LEU A 5 -0.64 -2.60 -3.67
N ILE A 6 -1.16 -1.44 -4.00
CA ILE A 6 -0.47 -0.15 -3.90
C ILE A 6 -1.38 0.85 -3.21
N ILE A 7 -0.80 1.87 -2.61
CA ILE A 7 -1.51 2.96 -1.93
C ILE A 7 -1.36 4.21 -2.77
N ASP A 8 -2.48 4.85 -3.12
CA ASP A 8 -2.46 6.15 -3.80
C ASP A 8 -2.04 7.26 -2.82
N PRO A 9 -0.89 7.94 -3.03
CA PRO A 9 -0.42 8.98 -2.12
C PRO A 9 -1.22 10.29 -2.21
N ASP A 10 -1.91 10.56 -3.32
CA ASP A 10 -2.77 11.75 -3.48
C ASP A 10 -4.11 11.59 -2.72
N GLU A 11 -4.61 10.36 -2.58
CA GLU A 11 -5.80 10.06 -1.77
C GLU A 11 -5.48 9.67 -0.32
N CYS A 12 -4.27 9.21 -0.04
CA CYS A 12 -3.82 8.91 1.32
C CYS A 12 -3.86 10.16 2.20
N ILE A 13 -4.34 9.99 3.44
CA ILE A 13 -4.46 11.07 4.44
C ILE A 13 -3.61 10.83 5.68
N ASP A 14 -2.62 9.95 5.59
CA ASP A 14 -1.69 9.60 6.67
C ASP A 14 -2.37 9.16 7.98
N CYS A 15 -3.52 8.47 7.88
CA CYS A 15 -4.27 8.05 9.06
C CYS A 15 -3.65 6.84 9.79
N GLY A 16 -2.78 6.09 9.10
CA GLY A 16 -2.09 4.91 9.64
C GLY A 16 -2.98 3.69 9.93
N ALA A 17 -4.27 3.73 9.57
CA ALA A 17 -5.22 2.66 9.90
C ALA A 17 -4.90 1.33 9.21
N CYS A 18 -4.29 1.35 8.02
CA CYS A 18 -3.94 0.15 7.27
C CYS A 18 -2.68 -0.56 7.79
N VAL A 19 -1.78 0.16 8.47
CA VAL A 19 -0.50 -0.36 8.97
C VAL A 19 -0.69 -1.58 9.89
N PRO A 20 -1.50 -1.53 10.97
CA PRO A 20 -1.69 -2.69 11.84
C PRO A 20 -2.54 -3.81 11.21
N GLU A 21 -3.29 -3.51 10.14
CA GLU A 21 -4.17 -4.47 9.48
C GLU A 21 -3.42 -5.36 8.48
N CYS A 22 -2.23 -4.95 8.04
CA CYS A 22 -1.42 -5.73 7.11
C CYS A 22 -0.74 -6.91 7.86
N PRO A 23 -1.13 -8.17 7.63
CA PRO A 23 -0.60 -9.32 8.39
C PRO A 23 0.83 -9.70 7.99
N VAL A 24 1.36 -9.10 6.92
CA VAL A 24 2.74 -9.29 6.46
C VAL A 24 3.59 -8.04 6.65
N GLU A 25 3.05 -7.02 7.35
CA GLU A 25 3.79 -5.83 7.76
C GLU A 25 4.45 -5.09 6.58
N ALA A 26 3.76 -5.04 5.43
CA ALA A 26 4.27 -4.46 4.18
C ALA A 26 3.96 -2.96 3.99
N ILE A 27 3.29 -2.32 4.96
CA ILE A 27 2.85 -0.92 4.85
C ILE A 27 3.67 -0.07 5.81
N PHE A 28 4.30 0.98 5.26
CA PHE A 28 5.13 1.93 5.99
C PHE A 28 4.64 3.36 5.72
N ALA A 29 4.94 4.29 6.62
CA ALA A 29 4.91 5.71 6.26
C ALA A 29 6.01 5.99 5.23
N ASP A 30 5.81 6.97 4.36
CA ASP A 30 6.78 7.42 3.35
C ASP A 30 8.18 7.72 3.93
N THR A 31 8.20 8.15 5.18
CA THR A 31 9.40 8.51 5.96
C THR A 31 10.05 7.32 6.68
N ASP A 32 9.38 6.17 6.74
CA ASP A 32 9.80 4.98 7.48
C ASP A 32 10.05 3.76 6.55
N VAL A 33 10.02 3.95 5.23
CA VAL A 33 10.32 2.88 4.25
C VAL A 33 11.78 2.43 4.39
N PRO A 34 12.06 1.13 4.52
CA PRO A 34 13.44 0.62 4.51
C PRO A 34 14.17 0.96 3.20
N ASP A 35 15.49 1.23 3.28
CA ASP A 35 16.34 1.56 2.13
C ASP A 35 16.18 0.58 0.94
N GLU A 36 15.94 -0.70 1.23
CA GLU A 36 15.78 -1.75 0.21
C GLU A 36 14.41 -1.76 -0.49
N GLU A 37 13.42 -1.04 0.06
CA GLU A 37 12.05 -0.95 -0.45
C GLU A 37 11.72 0.47 -0.94
N GLU A 38 12.67 1.43 -0.96
CA GLU A 38 12.44 2.83 -1.40
C GLU A 38 11.82 2.94 -2.80
N GLU A 39 12.10 1.97 -3.69
CA GLU A 39 11.51 1.94 -5.05
C GLU A 39 9.98 1.86 -5.06
N TRP A 40 9.37 1.37 -3.97
CA TRP A 40 7.92 1.29 -3.84
C TRP A 40 7.27 2.65 -3.65
N ILE A 41 7.99 3.69 -3.23
CA ILE A 41 7.45 5.04 -3.13
C ILE A 41 7.02 5.52 -4.52
N ASP A 42 7.95 5.52 -5.48
CA ASP A 42 7.67 5.91 -6.87
C ASP A 42 6.64 4.97 -7.53
N LYS A 43 6.68 3.68 -7.19
CA LYS A 43 5.74 2.70 -7.76
C LYS A 43 4.31 2.92 -7.27
N ASN A 44 4.13 3.23 -5.99
CA ASN A 44 2.82 3.57 -5.42
C ASN A 44 2.24 4.80 -6.12
N GLU A 45 3.02 5.86 -6.30
CA GLU A 45 2.60 7.09 -7.01
C GLU A 45 2.27 6.83 -8.49
N THR A 46 3.12 6.09 -9.20
CA THR A 46 3.00 5.95 -10.65
C THR A 46 1.96 4.92 -11.08
N GLU A 47 1.76 3.86 -10.31
CA GLU A 47 0.82 2.79 -10.66
C GLU A 47 -0.59 3.03 -10.09
N SER A 48 -0.76 3.85 -9.04
CA SER A 48 -2.08 4.03 -8.39
C SER A 48 -3.08 4.75 -9.28
N ALA A 49 -2.61 5.69 -10.10
CA ALA A 49 -3.44 6.54 -10.95
C ALA A 49 -4.39 5.77 -11.89
N ASP A 50 -3.98 4.57 -12.33
CA ASP A 50 -4.73 3.72 -13.25
C ASP A 50 -5.13 2.36 -12.64
N ALA A 51 -4.78 2.11 -11.37
CA ALA A 51 -5.06 0.84 -10.73
C ALA A 51 -6.56 0.67 -10.42
N PRO A 52 -7.12 -0.54 -10.61
CA PRO A 52 -8.47 -0.81 -10.12
C PRO A 52 -8.50 -0.70 -8.59
N ILE A 53 -9.52 -0.04 -8.06
CA ILE A 53 -9.73 0.04 -6.62
C ILE A 53 -9.90 -1.37 -6.06
N ALA A 54 -9.13 -1.67 -5.01
CA ALA A 54 -9.24 -2.93 -4.30
C ALA A 54 -10.57 -2.96 -3.53
N GLU A 55 -11.55 -3.70 -4.05
CA GLU A 55 -12.77 -4.03 -3.33
C GLU A 55 -12.46 -5.17 -2.34
N GLY A 56 -12.87 -5.00 -1.08
CA GLY A 56 -12.40 -5.73 0.12
C GLY A 56 -12.66 -7.24 0.21
N ASP A 57 -12.67 -7.97 -0.91
CA ASP A 57 -12.67 -9.43 -0.96
C ASP A 57 -11.26 -10.03 -0.81
N SER A 58 -10.24 -9.20 -0.52
CA SER A 58 -8.91 -9.70 -0.20
C SER A 58 -8.97 -10.52 1.09
N PRO A 59 -8.60 -11.82 1.07
CA PRO A 59 -8.67 -12.72 2.23
C PRO A 59 -7.76 -12.28 3.39
N VAL A 60 -6.97 -11.23 3.17
CA VAL A 60 -5.96 -10.65 4.06
C VAL A 60 -6.54 -9.45 4.85
N LEU A 61 -7.63 -8.81 4.39
CA LEU A 61 -8.27 -7.64 5.01
C LEU A 61 -9.49 -8.02 5.87
N GLY A 62 -9.49 -9.22 6.44
CA GLY A 62 -10.63 -9.78 7.15
C GLY A 62 -10.58 -9.55 8.66
N SER A 63 -11.62 -8.89 9.17
CA SER A 63 -12.36 -9.37 10.34
C SER A 63 -13.70 -9.95 9.88
#